data_AF-A0A7X4JN74-F1
#
_entry.id   AF-A0A7X4JN74-F1
#
_cell.length_a   1.000
_cell.length_b   1.000
_cell.length_c   1.000
_cell.angle_alpha   90.00
_cell.angle_beta   90.00
_cell.angle_gamma   90.00
#
_symmetry.space_group_name_H-M   'P 1'
#
loop_
_entity.id
_entity.type
_entity.pdbx_description
1 polymer ?
#
loop_
_entity_poly.entity_id
_entity_poly.type
_entity_poly.pdbx_seq_one_letter_code
_entity_poly.pdbx_strand_id
1 'polypeptide(L)' 'MSQTTPNQHDPDMLDEYDFSAGVRGKYAERYHTGTNLIRLDDDVAEMFPDAKSVNDALRALGKIIAEHQEKTP' A
#
# COMPACT_ATOMS: atom_id res chain seq x y z
N MET A 1 19.28 -3.60 -24.65
CA MET A 1 19.71 -2.41 -25.40
C MET A 1 19.48 -1.21 -24.51
N SER A 2 20.52 -0.75 -23.81
CA SER A 2 20.44 0.41 -22.90
C SER A 2 20.57 1.68 -23.74
N GLN A 3 19.49 2.47 -23.83
CA GLN A 3 19.59 3.81 -24.38
C GLN A 3 20.04 4.74 -23.25
N THR A 4 21.30 5.16 -23.30
CA THR A 4 21.83 6.24 -22.47
C THR A 4 21.77 7.51 -23.33
N THR A 5 20.66 8.25 -23.26
CA THR A 5 20.56 9.58 -23.85
C THR A 5 21.32 10.58 -22.96
N PRO A 6 22.20 11.42 -23.53
CA PRO A 6 22.92 12.42 -22.76
C PRO A 6 21.95 13.50 -22.29
N ASN A 7 22.07 13.85 -21.01
CA ASN A 7 21.32 14.89 -20.31
C ASN A 7 21.31 16.19 -21.13
N GLN A 8 20.20 16.47 -21.81
CA GLN A 8 19.96 17.77 -22.43
C GLN A 8 19.39 18.66 -21.34
N HIS A 9 20.20 19.62 -20.88
CA HIS A 9 19.74 20.67 -19.98
C HIS A 9 18.67 21.47 -20.72
N ASP A 10 17.41 21.22 -20.40
CA ASP A 10 16.30 21.99 -20.92
C ASP A 10 16.48 23.44 -20.44
N PRO A 11 16.66 24.42 -21.34
CA PRO A 11 16.91 25.81 -20.95
C PRO A 11 15.72 26.44 -20.21
N ASP A 12 14.53 25.85 -20.30
CA ASP A 12 13.32 26.32 -19.62
C ASP A 12 13.14 25.68 -18.23
N MET A 13 13.99 24.72 -17.83
CA MET A 13 13.94 24.08 -16.51
C MET A 13 14.62 24.98 -15.47
N LEU A 14 13.90 25.30 -14.39
CA LEU A 14 14.48 26.00 -13.24
C LEU A 14 15.43 25.08 -12.47
N ASP A 15 16.52 25.66 -11.93
CA ASP A 15 17.57 24.94 -11.20
C ASP A 15 17.03 24.08 -10.04
N GLU A 16 15.92 24.49 -9.41
CA GLU A 16 15.29 23.76 -8.32
C GLU A 16 14.66 22.41 -8.74
N TYR A 17 14.48 22.19 -10.04
CA TYR A 17 13.94 20.94 -10.61
C TYR A 17 15.01 19.96 -11.09
N ASP A 18 16.28 20.15 -10.74
CA ASP A 18 17.32 19.15 -10.99
C ASP A 18 17.12 17.91 -10.09
N PHE A 19 16.44 16.91 -10.64
CA PHE A 19 16.25 15.60 -10.00
C PHE A 19 17.34 14.58 -10.36
N SER A 20 18.47 14.98 -10.96
CA SER A 20 19.57 14.08 -11.35
C SER A 20 20.16 13.32 -10.15
N ALA A 21 20.15 13.92 -8.96
CA ALA A 21 20.53 13.30 -7.70
C ALA A 21 19.40 12.50 -7.02
N GLY A 22 18.24 12.38 -7.65
CA GLY A 22 17.06 11.70 -7.12
C GLY A 22 17.28 10.20 -6.96
N VAL A 23 16.92 9.64 -5.80
CA VAL A 23 16.94 8.20 -5.54
C VAL A 23 15.56 7.60 -5.82
N ARG A 24 15.44 6.75 -6.84
CA ARG A 24 14.20 6.03 -7.15
C ARG A 24 13.78 5.17 -5.96
N GLY A 25 12.52 5.33 -5.52
CA GLY A 25 11.96 4.51 -4.45
C GLY A 25 12.45 4.82 -3.04
N LYS A 26 13.06 6.00 -2.79
CA LYS A 26 13.60 6.42 -1.47
C LYS A 26 12.65 6.19 -0.27
N TYR A 27 11.34 6.21 -0.50
CA TYR A 27 10.31 5.98 0.53
C TYR A 27 9.38 4.80 0.23
N ALA A 28 9.64 4.04 -0.84
CA ALA A 28 8.77 2.94 -1.24
C ALA A 28 8.68 1.87 -0.15
N GLU A 29 9.81 1.55 0.50
CA GLU A 29 9.86 0.58 1.59
C GLU A 29 9.00 1.01 2.79
N ARG A 30 9.09 2.29 3.20
CA ARG A 30 8.28 2.85 4.31
C ARG A 30 6.78 2.79 4.01
N TYR A 31 6.40 2.97 2.75
CA TYR A 31 5.02 2.83 2.31
C TYR A 31 4.53 1.37 2.42
N HIS A 32 5.37 0.40 2.04
CA HIS A 32 5.05 -1.03 2.14
C HIS A 32 4.94 -1.54 3.58
N THR A 33 5.68 -0.96 4.53
CA THR A 33 5.64 -1.41 5.93
C THR A 33 4.31 -1.09 6.64
N GLY A 34 3.53 -0.14 6.13
CA GLY A 34 2.38 0.42 6.87
C GLY A 34 1.00 0.05 6.36
N THR A 35 0.85 -0.49 5.15
CA THR A 35 -0.49 -0.67 4.56
C THR A 35 -0.52 -1.83 3.58
N ASN A 36 -1.27 -2.88 3.92
CA ASN A 36 -1.68 -3.90 2.97
C ASN A 36 -3.01 -3.46 2.35
N LEU A 37 -2.99 -3.11 1.05
CA LEU A 37 -4.19 -2.72 0.32
C LEU A 37 -4.91 -3.99 -0.17
N ILE A 38 -6.07 -4.25 0.41
CA ILE A 38 -6.92 -5.38 0.04
C ILE A 38 -8.19 -4.83 -0.60
N ARG A 39 -8.44 -5.22 -1.86
CA ARG A 39 -9.69 -4.92 -2.54
C ARG A 39 -10.76 -5.90 -2.05
N LEU A 40 -11.92 -5.36 -1.66
CA LEU A 40 -13.12 -6.18 -1.42
C LEU A 40 -13.85 -6.40 -2.74
N ASP A 41 -14.55 -7.53 -2.85
CA ASP A 41 -15.51 -7.72 -3.93
C ASP A 41 -16.72 -6.81 -3.72
N ASP A 42 -17.42 -6.49 -4.80
CA ASP A 42 -18.42 -5.42 -4.84
C ASP A 42 -19.59 -5.69 -3.87
N ASP A 43 -20.03 -6.94 -3.79
CA ASP A 43 -21.07 -7.40 -2.86
C ASP A 43 -20.65 -7.28 -1.39
N VAL A 44 -19.38 -7.56 -1.09
CA VAL A 44 -18.83 -7.39 0.26
C VAL A 44 -18.69 -5.90 0.59
N ALA A 45 -18.24 -5.08 -0.35
CA ALA A 45 -18.12 -3.64 -0.15
C ALA A 45 -19.49 -2.97 0.08
N GLU A 46 -20.55 -3.44 -0.56
CA GLU A 46 -21.92 -2.95 -0.34
C GLU A 46 -22.40 -3.17 1.10
N MET A 47 -21.95 -4.24 1.77
CA MET A 47 -22.32 -4.54 3.15
C MET A 47 -21.58 -3.68 4.19
N PHE A 48 -20.40 -3.15 3.86
CA PHE A 48 -19.54 -2.45 4.81
C PHE A 48 -19.27 -1.00 4.37
N PRO A 49 -19.81 0.00 5.09
CA PRO A 49 -19.70 1.40 4.70
C PRO A 49 -18.28 1.98 4.84
N ASP A 50 -17.43 1.38 5.68
CA ASP A 50 -16.06 1.84 5.91
C ASP A 50 -15.11 0.72 6.36
N ALA A 51 -13.81 1.01 6.30
CA ALA A 51 -12.76 0.09 6.72
C ALA A 51 -12.80 -0.26 8.22
N LYS A 52 -13.38 0.59 9.08
CA LYS A 52 -13.51 0.30 10.50
C LYS A 52 -14.49 -0.84 10.73
N SER A 53 -15.64 -0.81 10.04
CA SER A 53 -16.68 -1.83 10.14
C SER A 53 -16.19 -3.22 9.69
N VAL A 54 -15.41 -3.27 8.60
CA VAL A 54 -14.75 -4.51 8.12
C VAL A 54 -13.80 -5.06 9.17
N ASN A 55 -12.91 -4.22 9.69
CA ASN A 55 -11.90 -4.64 10.66
C ASN A 55 -12.52 -5.13 11.97
N ASP A 56 -13.59 -4.48 12.44
CA ASP A 56 -14.27 -4.89 13.66
C ASP A 56 -14.97 -6.25 13.48
N ALA A 57 -15.60 -6.49 12.32
CA ALA A 57 -16.20 -7.79 12.00
C ALA A 57 -15.14 -8.91 11.94
N LEU A 58 -14.02 -8.68 11.24
CA LEU A 58 -12.93 -9.66 11.14
C LEU A 58 -12.28 -9.96 12.49
N ARG A 59 -12.13 -8.95 13.37
CA ARG A 59 -11.65 -9.16 14.75
C ARG A 59 -12.61 -9.99 15.59
N ALA A 60 -13.91 -9.75 15.47
CA ALA A 60 -14.92 -10.54 16.18
C ALA A 60 -14.87 -12.01 15.71
N LEU A 61 -14.78 -12.24 14.40
CA LEU A 61 -14.61 -13.58 13.83
C LEU A 61 -13.31 -14.25 14.32
N GLY A 62 -12.20 -13.50 14.35
CA GLY A 62 -10.91 -13.99 14.85
C GLY A 62 -10.97 -14.49 16.29
N LYS A 63 -11.73 -13.82 17.17
CA LYS A 63 -11.95 -14.27 18.56
C LYS A 63 -12.68 -15.61 18.62
N ILE A 64 -13.74 -15.75 17.83
CA ILE A 64 -14.52 -17.00 17.76
C ILE A 64 -13.63 -18.15 17.28
N ILE A 65 -12.85 -17.92 16.23
CA ILE A 65 -11.92 -18.93 15.69
C ILE A 65 -10.90 -19.34 16.75
N ALA A 66 -10.28 -18.38 17.45
CA ALA A 66 -9.32 -18.65 18.51
C ALA A 66 -9.93 -19.48 19.65
N GLU A 67 -11.14 -19.14 20.10
CA GLU A 67 -11.85 -19.89 21.14
C GLU A 67 -12.17 -21.34 20.75
N HIS A 68 -12.36 -21.62 19.46
CA HIS A 68 -12.59 -22.97 18.95
C HIS A 68 -11.30 -23.79 18.79
N GLN A 69 -10.16 -23.14 18.53
CA GLN A 69 -8.87 -23.81 18.43
C GLN A 69 -8.39 -24.35 19.79
N GLU A 70 -8.61 -23.61 20.87
CA GLU A 70 -8.27 -24.04 22.25
C GLU A 70 -9.13 -25.22 22.77
N LYS A 71 -10.27 -25.50 22.12
CA LYS A 71 -11.19 -26.58 22.51
C LYS A 71 -11.01 -27.87 21.73
N THR A 72 -10.02 -27.94 20.83
CA THR A 72 -9.69 -29.15 20.09
C THR A 72 -8.56 -29.87 20.83
N PRO A 73 -8.78 -31.06 21.43
CA PRO A 73 -7.73 -31.82 22.10
C PRO A 73 -6.69 -32.40 21.13
#